data_AF-A0A6C0GF16-F1
#
_entry.id   AF-A0A6C0GF16-F1
#
_cell.length_a   1.000
_cell.length_b   1.000
_cell.length_c   1.000
_cell.angle_alpha   90.00
_cell.angle_beta   90.00
_cell.angle_gamma   90.00
#
_symmetry.space_group_name_H-M   'P 1'
#
loop_
_entity.id
_entity.type
_entity.pdbx_description
1 polymer ?
#
loop_
_entity_poly.entity_id
_entity_poly.type
_entity_poly.pdbx_seq_one_letter_code
_entity_poly.pdbx_strand_id
1 'polypeptide(L)'
;MIESQELKNKAQELKGKADSFNPAYKEGPVAATIEKYTAKLPSDLFLWAALGSMAISATLKIMKKDEEALFVGQWPAPFLLLGLYNKLVKMEGFEKDK
;
A
#
# COMPACT_ATOMS: atom_id res chain seq x y z
N MET A 1 0.75 53.37 -13.74
CA MET A 1 0.42 52.41 -14.82
C MET A 1 1.34 51.18 -14.83
N ILE A 2 2.64 51.32 -14.54
CA ILE A 2 3.61 50.21 -14.51
C ILE A 2 3.40 49.28 -13.30
N GLU A 3 3.19 49.83 -12.11
CA GLU A 3 2.94 49.09 -10.87
C GLU A 3 1.68 48.20 -10.93
N SER A 4 0.64 48.68 -11.62
CA SER A 4 -0.59 47.91 -11.84
C SER A 4 -0.41 46.71 -12.78
N GLN A 5 0.61 46.73 -13.64
CA GLN A 5 0.94 45.59 -14.51
C GLN A 5 1.78 44.55 -13.76
N GLU A 6 2.72 44.99 -12.92
CA GLU A 6 3.50 44.08 -12.06
C GLU A 6 2.60 43.33 -11.06
N LEU A 7 1.64 44.03 -10.45
CA LEU A 7 0.64 43.42 -9.57
C LEU A 7 -0.21 42.37 -10.30
N LYS A 8 -0.60 42.63 -11.55
CA LYS A 8 -1.35 41.68 -12.37
C LYS A 8 -0.51 40.45 -12.70
N ASN A 9 0.73 40.63 -13.10
CA ASN A 9 1.64 39.52 -13.42
C ASN A 9 1.93 38.65 -12.19
N LYS A 10 2.18 39.28 -11.04
CA LYS A 10 2.40 38.57 -9.77
C LYS A 10 1.14 37.83 -9.31
N ALA A 11 -0.04 38.42 -9.48
CA ALA A 11 -1.31 37.74 -9.20
C ALA A 11 -1.52 36.54 -10.13
N GLN A 12 -1.12 36.65 -11.40
CA GLN A 12 -1.22 35.57 -12.39
C GLN A 12 -0.23 34.43 -12.10
N GLU A 13 0.98 34.76 -11.66
CA GLU A 13 1.99 33.80 -11.21
C GLU A 13 1.55 33.07 -9.93
N LEU A 14 1.00 33.80 -8.95
CA LEU A 14 0.47 33.22 -7.71
C LEU A 14 -0.74 32.33 -7.98
N LYS A 15 -1.62 32.72 -8.92
CA LYS A 15 -2.74 31.89 -9.36
C LYS A 15 -2.26 30.64 -10.08
N GLY A 16 -1.27 30.74 -10.96
CA GLY A 16 -0.64 29.59 -11.61
C GLY A 16 0.04 28.64 -10.61
N LYS A 17 0.72 29.19 -9.59
CA LYS A 17 1.31 28.41 -8.50
C LYS A 17 0.25 27.74 -7.63
N ALA A 18 -0.85 28.41 -7.32
CA ALA A 18 -1.98 27.84 -6.57
C ALA A 18 -2.73 26.75 -7.37
N ASP A 19 -2.94 26.96 -8.67
CA ASP A 19 -3.55 25.98 -9.57
C ASP A 19 -2.64 24.76 -9.80
N SER A 20 -1.30 24.95 -9.72
CA SER A 20 -0.32 23.85 -9.75
C SER A 20 -0.11 23.16 -8.39
N PHE A 21 -0.62 23.74 -7.30
CA PHE A 21 -0.60 23.13 -5.98
C PHE A 21 -1.77 22.14 -5.91
N ASN A 22 -1.54 20.96 -6.47
CA ASN A 22 -2.47 19.84 -6.42
C ASN A 22 -2.18 19.01 -5.16
N PRO A 23 -2.89 19.19 -4.03
CA PRO A 23 -2.71 18.36 -2.84
C PRO A 23 -3.16 16.90 -3.04
N ALA A 24 -3.85 16.61 -4.14
CA ALA A 24 -4.20 15.26 -4.54
C ALA A 24 -3.11 14.71 -5.48
N TYR A 25 -2.02 14.24 -4.90
CA TYR A 25 -1.13 13.29 -5.58
C TYR A 25 -2.00 12.08 -5.98
N LYS A 26 -2.54 12.11 -7.20
CA LYS A 26 -3.24 10.97 -7.79
C LYS A 26 -2.16 9.93 -8.02
N GLU A 27 -2.10 8.99 -7.09
CA GLU A 27 -1.26 7.81 -7.24
C GLU A 27 -1.52 7.22 -8.64
N GLY A 28 -0.46 6.82 -9.33
CA GLY A 28 -0.56 6.34 -10.71
C GLY A 28 -1.60 5.21 -10.84
N PRO A 29 -2.11 4.93 -12.05
CA PRO A 29 -3.20 3.97 -12.29
C PRO A 29 -2.98 2.57 -11.69
N VAL A 30 -1.72 2.21 -11.41
CA VAL A 30 -1.34 0.99 -10.70
C VAL A 30 -1.79 1.01 -9.23
N ALA A 31 -1.58 2.11 -8.52
CA ALA A 31 -1.90 2.24 -7.10
C ALA A 31 -3.42 2.34 -6.85
N ALA A 32 -4.15 3.11 -7.66
CA ALA A 32 -5.63 3.19 -7.58
C ALA A 32 -6.33 1.84 -7.88
N THR A 33 -5.70 0.97 -8.67
CA THR A 33 -6.21 -0.37 -8.96
C THR A 33 -5.88 -1.37 -7.84
N ILE A 34 -4.69 -1.23 -7.22
CA ILE A 34 -4.31 -2.01 -6.03
C ILE A 34 -5.21 -1.67 -4.83
N GLU A 35 -5.57 -0.39 -4.64
CA GLU A 35 -6.49 0.06 -3.59
C GLU A 35 -7.86 -0.63 -3.67
N LYS A 36 -8.48 -0.68 -4.86
CA LYS A 36 -9.81 -1.29 -5.06
C LYS A 36 -9.85 -2.81 -4.84
N TYR A 37 -8.76 -3.52 -5.10
CA TYR A 37 -8.70 -4.98 -4.98
C TYR A 37 -8.12 -5.45 -3.64
N THR A 38 -7.12 -4.75 -3.10
CA THR A 38 -6.53 -5.08 -1.80
C THR A 38 -7.51 -4.80 -0.66
N ALA A 39 -8.35 -3.76 -0.77
CA ALA A 39 -9.35 -3.42 0.23
C ALA A 39 -10.36 -4.57 0.53
N LYS A 40 -10.57 -5.51 -0.40
CA LYS A 40 -11.52 -6.62 -0.20
C LYS A 40 -10.91 -7.90 0.36
N LEU A 41 -9.59 -8.05 0.34
CA LEU A 41 -8.96 -9.23 0.93
C LEU A 41 -9.03 -9.11 2.47
N PRO A 42 -9.59 -10.10 3.17
CA PRO A 42 -9.56 -10.12 4.63
C PRO A 42 -8.11 -10.24 5.07
N SER A 43 -7.65 -9.33 5.94
CA SER A 43 -6.29 -9.34 6.52
C SER A 43 -5.95 -10.69 7.14
N ASP A 44 -6.97 -11.35 7.68
CA ASP A 44 -6.86 -12.60 8.42
C ASP A 44 -6.48 -13.77 7.50
N LEU A 45 -6.75 -13.67 6.19
CA LEU A 45 -6.29 -14.67 5.21
C LEU A 45 -4.77 -14.78 5.21
N PHE A 46 -4.07 -13.64 5.27
CA PHE A 46 -2.61 -13.61 5.28
C PHE A 46 -2.03 -14.19 6.57
N LEU A 47 -2.71 -13.99 7.70
CA LEU A 47 -2.35 -14.60 8.98
C LEU A 47 -2.50 -16.13 8.92
N TRP A 48 -3.64 -16.62 8.43
CA TRP A 48 -3.89 -18.05 8.25
C TRP A 48 -2.94 -18.68 7.23
N ALA A 49 -2.58 -17.97 6.17
CA ALA A 49 -1.58 -18.43 5.20
C ALA A 49 -0.18 -18.55 5.83
N ALA A 50 0.22 -17.57 6.65
CA ALA A 50 1.48 -17.64 7.39
C ALA A 50 1.50 -18.82 8.37
N LEU A 51 0.43 -19.02 9.13
CA LEU A 51 0.26 -20.16 10.05
C LEU A 51 0.24 -21.49 9.30
N GLY A 52 -0.49 -21.59 8.19
CA GLY A 52 -0.53 -22.78 7.35
C GLY A 52 0.85 -23.12 6.77
N SER A 53 1.58 -22.13 6.27
CA SER A 53 2.95 -22.29 5.78
C SER A 53 3.89 -22.82 6.87
N MET A 54 3.83 -22.26 8.08
CA MET A 54 4.61 -22.75 9.23
C MET A 54 4.26 -24.20 9.57
N ALA A 55 2.97 -24.54 9.63
CA ALA A 55 2.51 -25.89 9.96
C ALA A 55 2.90 -26.92 8.88
N ILE A 56 2.77 -26.57 7.59
CA ILE A 56 3.19 -27.42 6.47
C ILE A 56 4.70 -27.62 6.49
N SER A 57 5.49 -26.55 6.70
CA SER A 57 6.94 -26.62 6.83
C SER A 57 7.37 -27.57 7.96
N ALA A 58 6.76 -27.44 9.15
CA ALA A 58 7.03 -28.33 10.27
C ALA A 58 6.67 -29.80 9.95
N THR A 59 5.55 -30.02 9.27
CA THR A 59 5.13 -31.36 8.84
C THR A 59 6.13 -31.98 7.87
N LEU A 60 6.57 -31.22 6.86
CA LEU A 60 7.59 -31.64 5.90
C LEU A 60 8.93 -31.94 6.58
N LYS A 61 9.32 -31.14 7.58
CA LYS A 61 10.53 -31.37 8.38
C LYS A 61 10.47 -32.68 9.13
N ILE A 62 9.34 -33.01 9.75
CA ILE A 62 9.11 -34.29 10.43
C ILE A 62 9.18 -35.46 9.43
N MET A 63 8.70 -35.25 8.20
CA MET A 63 8.79 -36.22 7.10
C MET A 63 10.19 -36.32 6.46
N LYS A 64 11.21 -35.62 7.00
CA LYS A 64 12.58 -35.55 6.44
C LYS A 64 12.66 -34.98 5.01
N LYS A 65 11.69 -34.15 4.63
CA LYS A 65 11.67 -33.38 3.38
C LYS A 65 12.25 -32.00 3.62
N ASP A 66 13.56 -31.95 3.84
CA ASP A 66 14.24 -30.77 4.39
C ASP A 66 14.22 -29.56 3.45
N GLU A 67 14.40 -29.78 2.14
CA GLU A 67 14.41 -28.70 1.15
C GLU A 67 13.01 -28.08 0.98
N GLU A 68 11.98 -28.92 0.89
CA GLU A 68 10.60 -28.45 0.79
C GLU A 68 10.15 -27.76 2.09
N ALA A 69 10.56 -28.30 3.25
CA ALA A 69 10.31 -27.66 4.55
C ALA A 69 10.93 -26.26 4.60
N LEU A 70 12.18 -26.11 4.16
CA LEU A 70 12.87 -24.81 4.12
C LEU A 70 12.21 -23.85 3.13
N PHE A 71 11.89 -24.31 1.92
CA PHE A 71 11.23 -23.49 0.91
C PHE A 71 9.88 -22.97 1.41
N VAL A 72 9.02 -23.85 1.94
CA VAL A 72 7.70 -23.46 2.46
C VAL A 72 7.82 -22.59 3.71
N GLY A 73 8.80 -22.86 4.57
CA GLY A 73 9.02 -22.14 5.84
C GLY A 73 9.51 -20.70 5.70
N GLN A 74 9.92 -20.27 4.51
CA GLN A 74 10.34 -18.88 4.23
C GLN A 74 9.17 -17.93 3.96
N TRP A 75 7.99 -18.45 3.61
CA TRP A 75 6.81 -17.67 3.25
C TRP A 75 5.99 -17.02 4.38
N PRO A 76 6.14 -17.35 5.69
CA PRO A 76 5.38 -16.67 6.73
C PRO A 76 5.59 -15.16 6.76
N ALA A 77 6.85 -14.70 6.69
CA ALA A 77 7.17 -13.27 6.70
C ALA A 77 6.60 -12.53 5.47
N PRO A 78 6.76 -13.03 4.23
CA PRO A 78 6.07 -12.48 3.05
C PRO A 78 4.56 -12.35 3.22
N PHE A 79 3.87 -13.39 3.71
CA PHE A 79 2.42 -13.31 3.92
C PHE A 79 2.05 -12.25 4.95
N LEU A 80 2.76 -12.19 6.09
CA LEU A 80 2.51 -11.18 7.12
C LEU A 80 2.76 -9.76 6.62
N LEU A 81 3.79 -9.54 5.80
CA LEU A 81 4.06 -8.23 5.18
C LEU A 81 2.91 -7.79 4.26
N LEU A 82 2.37 -8.70 3.45
CA LEU A 82 1.20 -8.42 2.61
C LEU A 82 -0.05 -8.11 3.45
N GLY A 83 -0.28 -8.87 4.52
CA GLY A 83 -1.38 -8.61 5.46
C GLY A 83 -1.24 -7.26 6.17
N LEU A 84 -0.03 -6.90 6.59
CA LEU A 84 0.28 -5.62 7.22
C LEU A 84 0.06 -4.46 6.26
N TYR A 85 0.53 -4.57 5.01
CA TYR A 85 0.29 -3.56 3.97
C TYR A 85 -1.21 -3.31 3.77
N ASN A 86 -2.02 -4.37 3.62
CA ASN A 86 -3.47 -4.24 3.49
C ASN A 86 -4.11 -3.51 4.67
N LYS A 87 -3.67 -3.83 5.89
CA LYS A 87 -4.17 -3.19 7.11
C LYS A 87 -3.79 -1.71 7.16
N LEU A 88 -2.55 -1.35 6.81
CA LEU A 88 -2.08 0.04 6.77
C LEU A 88 -2.88 0.88 5.77
N VAL A 89 -3.06 0.38 4.53
CA VAL A 89 -3.85 1.08 3.49
C VAL A 89 -5.29 1.30 3.94
N LYS A 90 -5.91 0.31 4.58
CA LYS A 90 -7.28 0.47 5.12
C LYS A 90 -7.31 1.55 6.21
N MET A 91 -6.35 1.56 7.13
CA MET A 91 -6.29 2.58 8.19
C MET A 91 -6.12 3.99 7.62
N GLU A 92 -5.23 4.18 6.63
CA GLU A 92 -5.03 5.48 5.98
C GLU A 92 -6.26 5.94 5.17
N GLY A 93 -6.99 5.01 4.54
CA GLY A 93 -8.25 5.31 3.86
C GLY A 93 -9.36 5.76 4.82
N PHE A 94 -9.47 5.14 6.00
CA PHE A 94 -10.48 5.50 7.01
C PHE A 94 -10.24 6.88 7.64
N GLU A 95 -9.00 7.39 7.68
CA GLU A 95 -8.70 8.74 8.19
C GLU A 95 -9.05 9.85 7.20
N LYS A 96 -9.05 9.58 5.89
CA LYS A 96 -9.47 10.57 4.87
C LYS A 96 -10.99 10.76 4.75
N ASP A 97 -11.78 9.80 5.24
CA ASP A 97 -13.24 9.81 5.18
C ASP A 97 -13.93 10.33 6.47
N LYS A 98 -13.17 10.86 7.43
CA LYS A 98 -13.67 11.56 8.63
C LYS A 98 -13.41 13.05 8.56
#